data_AF-A0A9E5GS59-F1
#
_entry.id   AF-A0A9E5GS59-F1
#
_cell.length_a   1.000
_cell.length_b   1.000
_cell.length_c   1.000
_cell.angle_alpha   90.00
_cell.angle_beta   90.00
_cell.angle_gamma   90.00
#
_symmetry.space_group_name_H-M   'P 1'
#
loop_
_entity.id
_entity.type
_entity.pdbx_description
1 polymer ?
#
loop_
_entity_poly.entity_id
_entity_poly.type
_entity_poly.pdbx_seq_one_letter_code
_entity_poly.pdbx_strand_id
1 'polypeptide(L)'
;MFYPLSTLPLKSIIVACTTLFVILGLFLLPSYAAESVRGVDGEVERVSMITHPGAIFAIVVFFLSYLAVLFEEKTHLRKSKPVLLGAGIIWVTIGIIAPDFGITHDQIHSAVLHGLEEYASLMLFLLAAMTYIAAMEERNVFAALRTKLVGAGMNMRQLFWATGVFAFCLSPVADNLTTALVLGAVVMAVGMNDPKFVAIACINIVNAANAGGAFSPFGDITTLMVWQAGHIEFFDFFPLFFPALICFLVPAIIMSFFIVPHKPMAITDKIKMKRGAKTIIALGICTITMAVSFEQFLGLPPFMGMMTGMALLMITAFFIRKVGASADKDFDVLELVANAEWDTLLFFFGVIFSVGGLTYLGYLELLSSTMYGGYGATITNIAMGFASAIIDNIPVMFAILSMNPDMDQFQWLLVTLTCGVGGSMLSIGSAAGVALMGVARGKYTFFGHLKWAPVILLGYGAAIVVHFLVNSKLIGVE
;
A
#
# COMPACT_ATOMS: atom_id res chain seq x y z
N MET A 1 12.69 -17.34 26.43
CA MET A 1 12.17 -16.69 27.65
C MET A 1 10.78 -16.17 27.31
N PHE A 2 9.75 -16.97 27.55
CA PHE A 2 8.37 -16.61 27.22
C PHE A 2 7.87 -15.56 28.23
N TYR A 3 7.54 -14.36 27.75
CA TYR A 3 6.86 -13.36 28.58
C TYR A 3 5.45 -13.87 28.93
N PRO A 4 4.96 -13.64 30.15
CA PRO A 4 3.61 -14.03 30.54
C PRO A 4 2.58 -13.24 29.72
N LEU A 5 1.56 -13.94 29.21
CA LEU A 5 0.40 -13.40 28.45
C LEU A 5 -0.46 -12.38 29.23
N SER A 6 -0.08 -11.98 30.45
CA SER A 6 -0.90 -11.19 31.38
C SER A 6 -0.87 -9.67 31.17
N THR A 7 -0.25 -9.16 30.11
CA THR A 7 -0.24 -7.72 29.78
C THR A 7 -0.68 -7.44 28.34
N LEU A 8 -1.65 -8.20 27.83
CA LEU A 8 -2.44 -7.74 26.69
C LEU A 8 -3.19 -6.46 27.10
N PRO A 9 -2.89 -5.27 26.54
CA PRO A 9 -3.74 -4.12 26.80
C PRO A 9 -5.10 -4.46 26.18
N LEU A 10 -6.14 -4.50 27.01
CA LEU A 10 -7.54 -4.72 26.65
C LEU A 10 -7.95 -3.99 25.34
N LYS A 11 -7.30 -2.85 25.08
CA LYS A 11 -7.47 -1.97 23.93
C LYS A 11 -6.97 -2.53 22.59
N SER A 12 -5.85 -3.28 22.57
CA SER A 12 -5.37 -3.95 21.34
C SER A 12 -6.22 -5.16 21.00
N ILE A 13 -6.76 -5.83 22.02
CA ILE A 13 -7.78 -6.87 21.85
C ILE A 13 -9.05 -6.25 21.25
N ILE A 14 -9.54 -5.12 21.77
CA ILE A 14 -10.75 -4.47 21.24
C ILE A 14 -10.60 -4.06 19.77
N VAL A 15 -9.48 -3.44 19.38
CA VAL A 15 -9.24 -3.08 17.96
C VAL A 15 -9.17 -4.33 17.10
N ALA A 16 -8.36 -5.32 17.47
CA ALA A 16 -8.27 -6.60 16.75
C ALA A 16 -9.63 -7.31 16.66
N CYS A 17 -10.44 -7.30 17.72
CA CYS A 17 -11.81 -7.82 17.81
C CYS A 17 -12.82 -7.03 16.97
N THR A 18 -12.60 -5.72 16.76
CA THR A 18 -13.48 -4.88 15.92
C THR A 18 -13.15 -5.10 14.44
N THR A 19 -11.86 -5.17 14.08
CA THR A 19 -11.38 -5.63 12.77
C THR A 19 -11.89 -7.04 12.46
N LEU A 20 -11.82 -7.92 13.47
CA LEU A 20 -12.38 -9.26 13.49
C LEU A 20 -13.84 -9.28 13.03
N PHE A 21 -14.64 -8.40 13.63
CA PHE A 21 -16.09 -8.34 13.46
C PHE A 21 -16.48 -7.72 12.12
N VAL A 22 -15.67 -6.79 11.60
CA VAL A 22 -15.87 -6.19 10.28
C VAL A 22 -15.48 -7.17 9.17
N ILE A 23 -14.34 -7.87 9.28
CA ILE A 23 -13.93 -8.91 8.32
C ILE A 23 -14.87 -10.12 8.39
N LEU A 24 -15.18 -10.65 9.58
CA LEU A 24 -16.19 -11.71 9.71
C LEU A 24 -17.56 -11.23 9.23
N GLY A 25 -17.96 -10.00 9.52
CA GLY A 25 -19.22 -9.43 9.07
C GLY A 25 -19.29 -9.37 7.54
N LEU A 26 -18.23 -8.88 6.89
CA LEU A 26 -18.11 -8.89 5.43
C LEU A 26 -18.29 -10.30 4.87
N PHE A 27 -17.58 -11.31 5.39
CA PHE A 27 -17.63 -12.67 4.82
C PHE A 27 -18.80 -13.55 5.30
N LEU A 28 -19.42 -13.28 6.46
CA LEU A 28 -20.51 -14.09 7.04
C LEU A 28 -21.90 -13.45 6.96
N LEU A 29 -22.04 -12.15 6.74
CA LEU A 29 -23.36 -11.54 6.49
C LEU A 29 -24.01 -12.05 5.19
N PRO A 30 -23.26 -12.29 4.10
CA PRO A 30 -23.87 -12.75 2.87
C PRO A 30 -24.37 -14.21 2.91
N SER A 31 -23.81 -15.07 3.77
CA SER A 31 -24.30 -16.44 3.95
C SER A 31 -25.66 -16.52 4.65
N TYR A 32 -26.11 -15.45 5.33
CA TYR A 32 -27.50 -15.30 5.81
C TYR A 32 -28.44 -14.67 4.77
N ALA A 33 -27.91 -14.01 3.73
CA ALA A 33 -28.68 -13.44 2.62
C ALA A 33 -28.90 -14.43 1.46
N ALA A 34 -28.13 -15.52 1.41
CA ALA A 34 -28.18 -16.56 0.37
C ALA A 34 -29.48 -17.41 0.36
N GLU A 35 -30.47 -17.14 1.20
CA GLU A 35 -31.78 -17.80 1.13
C GLU A 35 -32.69 -17.25 0.01
N SER A 36 -32.37 -16.12 -0.63
CA SER A 36 -33.29 -15.47 -1.58
C SER A 36 -32.93 -15.54 -3.07
N VAL A 37 -31.84 -16.19 -3.49
CA VAL A 37 -31.47 -16.31 -4.92
C VAL A 37 -31.31 -17.77 -5.30
N ARG A 38 -32.42 -18.38 -5.71
CA ARG A 38 -32.42 -19.66 -6.44
C ARG A 38 -32.91 -19.40 -7.85
N GLY A 39 -32.00 -19.46 -8.82
CA GLY A 39 -32.40 -19.59 -10.21
C GLY A 39 -31.28 -19.32 -11.21
N VAL A 40 -30.43 -20.34 -11.46
CA VAL A 40 -29.88 -20.80 -12.76
C VAL A 40 -28.86 -21.91 -12.43
N ASP A 41 -28.86 -23.02 -13.19
CA ASP A 41 -28.13 -24.27 -12.87
C ASP A 41 -26.60 -24.14 -12.70
N GLY A 42 -25.98 -23.02 -13.12
CA GLY A 42 -24.55 -22.72 -12.87
C GLY A 42 -24.26 -21.96 -11.56
N GLU A 43 -25.23 -21.23 -11.01
CA GLU A 43 -25.10 -20.56 -9.70
C GLU A 43 -25.26 -21.58 -8.54
N VAL A 44 -25.99 -22.68 -8.77
CA VAL A 44 -26.26 -23.70 -7.76
C VAL A 44 -24.99 -24.45 -7.34
N GLU A 45 -24.03 -24.69 -8.24
CA GLU A 45 -22.76 -25.36 -7.92
C GLU A 45 -21.81 -24.47 -7.10
N ARG A 46 -21.70 -23.17 -7.41
CA ARG A 46 -20.87 -22.22 -6.62
C ARG A 46 -21.49 -21.90 -5.26
N VAL A 47 -22.82 -21.75 -5.18
CA VAL A 47 -23.55 -21.58 -3.91
C VAL A 47 -23.41 -22.82 -3.00
N SER A 48 -23.20 -24.00 -3.58
CA SER A 48 -22.93 -25.23 -2.82
C SER A 48 -21.52 -25.25 -2.20
N MET A 49 -20.51 -24.70 -2.89
CA MET A 49 -19.14 -24.64 -2.37
C MET A 49 -18.99 -23.72 -1.15
N ILE A 50 -19.62 -22.53 -1.15
CA ILE A 50 -19.49 -21.54 -0.06
C ILE A 50 -20.03 -22.05 1.29
N THR A 51 -20.95 -23.00 1.29
CA THR A 51 -21.50 -23.58 2.54
C THR A 51 -20.76 -24.85 2.97
N HIS A 52 -19.83 -25.35 2.16
CA HIS A 52 -19.06 -26.54 2.45
C HIS A 52 -18.15 -26.31 3.68
N PRO A 53 -18.04 -27.27 4.63
CA PRO A 53 -17.19 -27.12 5.81
C PRO A 53 -15.73 -26.79 5.48
N GLY A 54 -15.20 -27.33 4.38
CA GLY A 54 -13.85 -27.00 3.88
C GLY A 54 -13.72 -25.55 3.41
N ALA A 55 -14.75 -25.00 2.75
CA ALA A 55 -14.73 -23.59 2.35
C ALA A 55 -14.83 -22.67 3.58
N ILE A 56 -15.63 -23.02 4.59
CA ILE A 56 -15.70 -22.27 5.86
C ILE A 56 -14.35 -22.34 6.58
N PHE A 57 -13.71 -23.51 6.60
CA PHE A 57 -12.36 -23.67 7.14
C PHE A 57 -11.35 -22.75 6.43
N ALA A 58 -11.43 -22.61 5.10
CA ALA A 58 -10.57 -21.70 4.35
C ALA A 58 -10.73 -20.23 4.80
N ILE A 59 -11.96 -19.76 5.09
CA ILE A 59 -12.17 -18.43 5.68
C ILE A 59 -11.49 -18.33 7.04
N VAL A 60 -11.68 -19.32 7.92
CA VAL A 60 -11.09 -19.32 9.25
C VAL A 60 -9.56 -19.26 9.16
N VAL A 61 -8.96 -20.00 8.23
CA VAL A 61 -7.51 -19.98 7.97
C VAL A 61 -7.06 -18.59 7.49
N PHE A 62 -7.71 -18.03 6.47
CA PHE A 62 -7.41 -16.69 5.96
C PHE A 62 -7.44 -15.65 7.09
N PHE A 63 -8.49 -15.72 7.89
CA PHE A 63 -8.70 -14.85 9.02
C PHE A 63 -7.63 -15.00 10.12
N LEU A 64 -7.27 -16.23 10.50
CA LEU A 64 -6.21 -16.47 11.48
C LEU A 64 -4.85 -15.99 10.98
N SER A 65 -4.56 -16.20 9.69
CA SER A 65 -3.35 -15.70 9.04
C SER A 65 -3.29 -14.17 9.10
N TYR A 66 -4.39 -13.48 8.79
CA TYR A 66 -4.43 -12.02 8.84
C TYR A 66 -4.36 -11.49 10.28
N LEU A 67 -5.00 -12.16 11.23
CA LEU A 67 -4.90 -11.83 12.65
C LEU A 67 -3.46 -11.91 13.14
N ALA A 68 -2.70 -12.93 12.70
CA ALA A 68 -1.29 -13.06 13.04
C ALA A 68 -0.44 -11.90 12.49
N VAL A 69 -0.77 -11.37 11.30
CA VAL A 69 -0.11 -10.18 10.72
C VAL A 69 -0.33 -8.95 11.60
N LEU A 70 -1.56 -8.72 12.09
CA LEU A 70 -1.86 -7.60 12.99
C LEU A 70 -1.07 -7.66 14.30
N PHE A 71 -0.70 -8.86 14.75
CA PHE A 71 0.11 -9.07 15.95
C PHE A 71 1.63 -9.14 15.68
N GLU A 72 2.10 -8.85 14.46
CA GLU A 72 3.53 -8.85 14.11
C GLU A 72 4.38 -8.02 15.07
N GLU A 73 3.94 -6.80 15.42
CA GLU A 73 4.69 -5.91 16.33
C GLU A 73 4.96 -6.54 17.71
N LYS A 74 4.10 -7.47 18.15
CA LYS A 74 4.19 -8.13 19.46
C LYS A 74 4.86 -9.50 19.39
N THR A 75 4.53 -10.27 18.37
CA THR A 75 5.04 -11.63 18.20
C THR A 75 6.44 -11.63 17.58
N HIS A 76 6.83 -10.54 16.91
CA HIS A 76 8.00 -10.46 16.04
C HIS A 76 8.02 -11.53 14.93
N LEU A 77 6.87 -12.18 14.69
CA LEU A 77 6.69 -13.11 13.60
C LEU A 77 6.40 -12.27 12.35
N ARG A 78 7.39 -12.21 11.45
CA ARG A 78 7.25 -11.49 10.19
C ARG A 78 5.97 -11.89 9.45
N LYS A 79 5.25 -10.89 8.94
CA LYS A 79 3.93 -11.02 8.30
C LYS A 79 3.88 -12.03 7.15
N SER A 80 4.96 -12.22 6.40
CA SER A 80 5.00 -13.19 5.28
C SER A 80 4.70 -14.62 5.73
N LYS A 81 5.21 -15.04 6.89
CA LYS A 81 5.14 -16.43 7.37
C LYS A 81 3.70 -16.93 7.58
N PRO A 82 2.84 -16.28 8.39
CA PRO A 82 1.48 -16.76 8.61
C PRO A 82 0.63 -16.73 7.35
N VAL A 83 0.84 -15.75 6.46
CA VAL A 83 0.03 -15.60 5.24
C VAL A 83 0.44 -16.61 4.17
N LEU A 84 1.74 -16.88 3.98
CA LEU A 84 2.23 -17.94 3.10
C LEU A 84 1.67 -19.32 3.50
N LEU A 85 1.72 -19.62 4.81
CA LEU A 85 1.17 -20.86 5.33
C LEU A 85 -0.36 -20.92 5.11
N GLY A 86 -1.06 -19.80 5.37
CA GLY A 86 -2.49 -19.68 5.14
C GLY A 86 -2.88 -19.96 3.69
N ALA A 87 -2.19 -19.33 2.74
CA ALA A 87 -2.41 -19.55 1.30
C ALA A 87 -2.24 -21.03 0.91
N GLY A 88 -1.17 -21.68 1.39
CA GLY A 88 -0.94 -23.11 1.14
C GLY A 88 -2.07 -23.99 1.71
N ILE A 89 -2.50 -23.73 2.95
CA ILE A 89 -3.59 -24.49 3.58
C ILE A 89 -4.92 -24.28 2.84
N ILE A 90 -5.21 -23.06 2.40
CA ILE A 90 -6.43 -22.74 1.62
C ILE A 90 -6.43 -23.53 0.31
N TRP A 91 -5.34 -23.50 -0.46
CA TRP A 91 -5.26 -24.21 -1.74
C TRP A 91 -5.22 -25.73 -1.58
N VAL A 92 -4.62 -26.27 -0.52
CA VAL A 92 -4.74 -27.70 -0.17
C VAL A 92 -6.20 -28.06 0.11
N THR A 93 -6.92 -27.20 0.84
CA THR A 93 -8.34 -27.41 1.13
C THR A 93 -9.17 -27.39 -0.15
N ILE A 94 -8.93 -26.42 -1.04
CA ILE A 94 -9.57 -26.33 -2.37
C ILE A 94 -9.29 -27.60 -3.18
N GLY A 95 -8.05 -28.05 -3.25
CA GLY A 95 -7.66 -29.25 -4.00
C GLY A 95 -8.34 -30.53 -3.49
N ILE A 96 -8.66 -30.60 -2.19
CA ILE A 96 -9.39 -31.74 -1.60
C ILE A 96 -10.87 -31.68 -1.92
N ILE A 97 -11.51 -30.50 -1.83
CA ILE A 97 -12.97 -30.38 -1.96
C ILE A 97 -13.44 -30.20 -3.40
N ALA A 98 -12.62 -29.59 -4.26
CA ALA A 98 -13.01 -29.25 -5.63
C ALA A 98 -13.46 -30.46 -6.48
N PRO A 99 -12.84 -31.66 -6.38
CA PRO A 99 -13.33 -32.85 -7.08
C PRO A 99 -14.78 -33.23 -6.74
N ASP A 100 -15.25 -32.94 -5.52
CA ASP A 100 -16.63 -33.24 -5.09
C ASP A 100 -17.67 -32.38 -5.82
N PHE A 101 -17.25 -31.27 -6.43
CA PHE A 101 -18.07 -30.35 -7.23
C PHE A 101 -17.82 -30.49 -8.74
N GLY A 102 -17.23 -31.61 -9.18
CA GLY A 102 -16.98 -31.87 -10.62
C GLY A 102 -15.87 -31.01 -11.23
N ILE A 103 -15.12 -30.27 -10.42
CA ILE A 103 -14.01 -29.43 -10.88
C ILE A 103 -12.79 -30.31 -11.17
N THR A 104 -12.19 -30.11 -12.35
CA THR A 104 -11.01 -30.87 -12.76
C THR A 104 -9.73 -30.31 -12.15
N HIS A 105 -8.70 -31.15 -12.05
CA HIS A 105 -7.35 -30.71 -11.66
C HIS A 105 -6.83 -29.57 -12.56
N ASP A 106 -7.13 -29.61 -13.86
CA ASP A 106 -6.69 -28.60 -14.82
C ASP A 106 -7.32 -27.23 -14.55
N GLN A 107 -8.58 -27.18 -14.12
CA GLN A 107 -9.26 -25.92 -13.75
C GLN A 107 -8.61 -25.29 -12.51
N ILE A 108 -8.31 -26.10 -11.49
CA ILE A 108 -7.62 -25.62 -10.28
C ILE A 108 -6.21 -25.13 -10.63
N HIS A 109 -5.48 -25.91 -11.44
CA HIS A 109 -4.12 -25.55 -11.86
C HIS A 109 -4.10 -24.25 -12.68
N SER A 110 -5.06 -24.08 -13.60
CA SER A 110 -5.21 -22.84 -14.37
C SER A 110 -5.49 -21.63 -13.48
N ALA A 111 -6.32 -21.77 -12.44
CA ALA A 111 -6.61 -20.69 -11.50
C ALA A 111 -5.36 -20.28 -10.68
N VAL A 112 -4.55 -21.25 -10.25
CA VAL A 112 -3.27 -21.01 -9.58
C VAL A 112 -2.27 -20.30 -10.51
N LEU A 113 -2.16 -20.73 -11.77
CA LEU A 113 -1.26 -20.11 -12.75
C LEU A 113 -1.68 -18.68 -13.10
N HIS A 114 -2.98 -18.41 -13.19
CA HIS A 114 -3.46 -17.05 -13.41
C HIS A 114 -3.06 -16.11 -12.26
N GLY A 115 -3.24 -16.54 -11.00
CA GLY A 115 -2.75 -15.77 -9.84
C GLY A 115 -1.22 -15.62 -9.81
N LEU A 116 -0.48 -16.62 -10.34
CA LEU A 116 0.97 -16.53 -10.48
C LEU A 116 1.39 -15.48 -11.50
N GLU A 117 0.67 -15.33 -12.61
CA GLU A 117 0.96 -14.32 -13.63
C GLU A 117 0.80 -12.90 -13.06
N GLU A 118 -0.31 -12.62 -12.37
CA GLU A 118 -0.56 -11.35 -11.68
C GLU A 118 0.55 -11.06 -10.65
N TYR A 119 0.83 -12.03 -9.78
CA TYR A 119 1.88 -11.89 -8.78
C TYR A 119 3.26 -11.68 -9.42
N ALA A 120 3.61 -12.42 -10.45
CA ALA A 120 4.92 -12.32 -11.09
C ALA A 120 5.12 -10.95 -11.75
N SER A 121 4.09 -10.42 -12.42
CA SER A 121 4.09 -9.07 -12.98
C SER A 121 4.33 -8.00 -11.90
N LEU A 122 3.55 -8.07 -10.81
CA LEU A 122 3.68 -7.15 -9.68
C LEU A 122 5.06 -7.28 -9.00
N MET A 123 5.51 -8.51 -8.74
CA MET A 123 6.79 -8.79 -8.08
C MET A 123 7.97 -8.24 -8.88
N LEU A 124 8.02 -8.48 -10.20
CA LEU A 124 9.10 -8.00 -11.06
C LEU A 124 9.12 -6.46 -11.11
N PHE A 125 7.95 -5.84 -11.17
CA PHE A 125 7.81 -4.38 -11.11
C PHE A 125 8.37 -3.82 -9.79
N LEU A 126 7.91 -4.36 -8.66
CA LEU A 126 8.30 -3.88 -7.33
C LEU A 126 9.77 -4.16 -7.03
N LEU A 127 10.31 -5.29 -7.47
CA LEU A 127 11.73 -5.62 -7.32
C LEU A 127 12.62 -4.56 -7.99
N ALA A 128 12.27 -4.17 -9.22
CA ALA A 128 12.96 -3.08 -9.92
C ALA A 128 12.83 -1.74 -9.20
N ALA A 129 11.62 -1.35 -8.82
CA ALA A 129 11.37 -0.11 -8.09
C ALA A 129 12.20 -0.03 -6.79
N MET A 130 12.09 -1.05 -5.93
CA MET A 130 12.83 -1.12 -4.66
C MET A 130 14.34 -1.11 -4.87
N THR A 131 14.84 -1.76 -5.92
CA THR A 131 16.28 -1.76 -6.23
C THR A 131 16.78 -0.35 -6.59
N TYR A 132 15.98 0.44 -7.32
CA TYR A 132 16.31 1.85 -7.59
C TYR A 132 16.31 2.71 -6.33
N ILE A 133 15.33 2.51 -5.44
CA ILE A 133 15.29 3.18 -4.14
C ILE A 133 16.54 2.84 -3.32
N ALA A 134 16.87 1.55 -3.21
CA ALA A 134 18.05 1.08 -2.48
C ALA A 134 19.35 1.65 -3.08
N ALA A 135 19.44 1.74 -4.42
CA ALA A 135 20.57 2.36 -5.09
C ALA A 135 20.69 3.86 -4.79
N MET A 136 19.57 4.59 -4.72
CA MET A 136 19.57 6.01 -4.34
C MET A 136 19.97 6.22 -2.87
N GLU A 137 19.52 5.35 -1.97
CA GLU A 137 19.89 5.39 -0.55
C GLU A 137 21.39 5.10 -0.36
N GLU A 138 21.91 4.03 -0.99
CA GLU A 138 23.34 3.71 -0.97
C GLU A 138 24.18 4.89 -1.46
N ARG A 139 23.69 5.62 -2.47
CA ARG A 139 24.36 6.79 -3.06
C ARG A 139 24.14 8.09 -2.29
N ASN A 140 23.61 8.03 -1.08
CA ASN A 140 23.35 9.16 -0.18
C ASN A 140 22.42 10.23 -0.79
N VAL A 141 21.51 9.86 -1.69
CA VAL A 141 20.55 10.81 -2.27
C VAL A 141 19.67 11.39 -1.17
N PHE A 142 19.07 10.53 -0.35
CA PHE A 142 18.15 10.95 0.71
C PHE A 142 18.88 11.62 1.87
N ALA A 143 20.07 11.15 2.24
CA ALA A 143 20.90 11.80 3.27
C ALA A 143 21.37 13.22 2.85
N ALA A 144 21.69 13.42 1.57
CA ALA A 144 22.01 14.74 1.03
C ALA A 144 20.76 15.65 0.96
N LEU A 145 19.60 15.11 0.59
CA LEU A 145 18.32 15.82 0.64
C LEU A 145 18.02 16.30 2.07
N ARG A 146 18.16 15.41 3.07
CA ARG A 146 18.03 15.75 4.49
C ARG A 146 18.92 16.91 4.87
N THR A 147 20.22 16.81 4.59
CA THR A 147 21.20 17.87 4.89
C THR A 147 20.80 19.22 4.27
N LYS A 148 20.31 19.20 3.03
CA LYS A 148 19.87 20.41 2.33
C LYS A 148 18.63 21.04 2.97
N LEU A 149 17.65 20.22 3.39
CA LEU A 149 16.43 20.69 4.06
C LEU A 149 16.73 21.27 5.45
N VAL A 150 17.59 20.60 6.23
CA VAL A 150 18.01 21.11 7.54
C VAL A 150 18.84 22.39 7.42
N GLY A 151 19.74 22.45 6.42
CA GLY A 151 20.60 23.60 6.16
C GLY A 151 19.88 24.82 5.57
N ALA A 152 18.59 24.72 5.23
CA ALA A 152 17.83 25.81 4.62
C ALA A 152 17.44 26.95 5.58
N GLY A 153 17.69 26.80 6.90
CA GLY A 153 17.42 27.84 7.90
C GLY A 153 15.93 28.09 8.20
N MET A 154 15.07 27.14 7.83
CA MET A 154 13.62 27.17 8.04
C MET A 154 13.25 27.06 9.53
N ASN A 155 12.17 27.72 9.95
CA ASN A 155 11.55 27.48 11.26
C ASN A 155 10.75 26.16 11.27
N MET A 156 10.34 25.67 12.44
CA MET A 156 9.61 24.39 12.56
C MET A 156 8.32 24.34 11.73
N ARG A 157 7.55 25.44 11.65
CA ARG A 157 6.34 25.48 10.82
C ARG A 157 6.66 25.43 9.34
N GLN A 158 7.71 26.11 8.89
CA GLN A 158 8.20 26.03 7.51
C GLN A 158 8.72 24.63 7.19
N LEU A 159 9.42 23.99 8.13
CA LEU A 159 9.88 22.60 7.98
C LEU A 159 8.71 21.63 7.85
N PHE A 160 7.67 21.77 8.68
CA PHE A 160 6.44 20.99 8.58
C PHE A 160 5.82 21.06 7.18
N TRP A 161 5.69 22.28 6.64
CA TRP A 161 5.16 22.49 5.29
C TRP A 161 6.09 21.94 4.21
N ALA A 162 7.40 22.20 4.33
CA ALA A 162 8.38 21.69 3.39
C ALA A 162 8.32 20.16 3.34
N THR A 163 8.42 19.47 4.48
CA THR A 163 8.39 18.01 4.50
C THR A 163 7.05 17.45 4.03
N GLY A 164 5.92 18.09 4.36
CA GLY A 164 4.62 17.66 3.84
C GLY A 164 4.49 17.80 2.32
N VAL A 165 4.85 18.97 1.76
CA VAL A 165 4.80 19.20 0.31
C VAL A 165 5.80 18.29 -0.42
N PHE A 166 7.01 18.12 0.12
CA PHE A 166 7.97 17.16 -0.44
C PHE A 166 7.44 15.72 -0.39
N ALA A 167 6.75 15.31 0.67
CA ALA A 167 6.14 13.98 0.74
C ALA A 167 5.08 13.82 -0.36
N PHE A 168 4.17 14.78 -0.47
CA PHE A 168 3.11 14.77 -1.49
C PHE A 168 3.67 14.74 -2.92
N CYS A 169 4.75 15.46 -3.20
CA CYS A 169 5.35 15.51 -4.55
C CYS A 169 6.32 14.35 -4.83
N LEU A 170 6.90 13.72 -3.81
CA LEU A 170 7.81 12.58 -3.97
C LEU A 170 7.03 11.26 -4.12
N SER A 171 5.92 11.14 -3.39
CA SER A 171 5.16 9.89 -3.34
C SER A 171 4.50 9.43 -4.65
N PRO A 172 4.27 10.25 -5.70
CA PRO A 172 3.85 9.74 -7.01
C PRO A 172 4.93 8.94 -7.75
N VAL A 173 6.19 9.03 -7.31
CA VAL A 173 7.38 8.49 -7.98
C VAL A 173 8.10 7.46 -7.11
N ALA A 174 8.08 7.65 -5.78
CA ALA A 174 8.59 6.71 -4.80
C ALA A 174 7.44 6.19 -3.95
N ASP A 175 7.53 4.95 -3.49
CA ASP A 175 6.51 4.36 -2.63
C ASP A 175 6.32 5.17 -1.33
N ASN A 176 5.11 5.07 -0.78
CA ASN A 176 4.67 5.78 0.41
C ASN A 176 5.61 5.54 1.63
N LEU A 177 6.10 4.32 1.80
CA LEU A 177 6.99 3.89 2.87
C LEU A 177 8.35 4.57 2.76
N THR A 178 9.00 4.50 1.59
CA THR A 178 10.27 5.20 1.33
C THR A 178 10.13 6.70 1.55
N THR A 179 9.09 7.32 0.98
CA THR A 179 8.83 8.76 1.14
C THR A 179 8.71 9.14 2.62
N ALA A 180 7.97 8.34 3.39
CA ALA A 180 7.79 8.55 4.81
C ALA A 180 9.08 8.39 5.60
N LEU A 181 9.86 7.33 5.37
CA LEU A 181 11.13 7.08 6.07
C LEU A 181 12.16 8.19 5.83
N VAL A 182 12.31 8.63 4.58
CA VAL A 182 13.24 9.69 4.20
C VAL A 182 12.90 10.99 4.92
N LEU A 183 11.65 11.43 4.83
CA LEU A 183 11.22 12.71 5.42
C LEU A 183 11.05 12.62 6.93
N GLY A 184 10.71 11.44 7.45
CA GLY A 184 10.75 11.12 8.86
C GLY A 184 12.13 11.29 9.46
N ALA A 185 13.18 10.83 8.77
CA ALA A 185 14.56 11.04 9.20
C ALA A 185 14.94 12.53 9.23
N VAL A 186 14.38 13.36 8.33
CA VAL A 186 14.54 14.83 8.38
C VAL A 186 13.89 15.40 9.63
N VAL A 187 12.61 15.07 9.87
CA VAL A 187 11.83 15.54 11.02
C VAL A 187 12.47 15.10 12.34
N MET A 188 12.95 13.87 12.41
CA MET A 188 13.63 13.33 13.59
C MET A 188 14.94 14.04 13.88
N ALA A 189 15.71 14.38 12.84
CA ALA A 189 16.97 15.09 13.00
C ALA A 189 16.74 16.53 13.52
N VAL A 190 15.78 17.27 12.95
CA VAL A 190 15.52 18.66 13.35
C VAL A 190 14.71 18.80 14.64
N GLY A 191 13.80 17.86 14.88
CA GLY A 191 12.86 17.83 16.00
C GLY A 191 13.35 17.03 17.21
N MET A 192 14.67 16.78 17.35
CA MET A 192 15.19 15.93 18.43
C MET A 192 14.69 16.35 19.83
N ASN A 193 14.59 17.66 20.07
CA ASN A 193 14.15 18.24 21.35
C ASN A 193 12.70 18.75 21.34
N ASP A 194 11.92 18.47 20.28
CA ASP A 194 10.51 18.82 20.19
C ASP A 194 9.66 17.59 19.78
N PRO A 195 9.33 16.71 20.74
CA PRO A 195 8.51 15.53 20.48
C PRO A 195 7.13 15.86 19.93
N LYS A 196 6.57 17.03 20.27
CA LYS A 196 5.24 17.46 19.82
C LYS A 196 5.29 17.81 18.34
N PHE A 197 6.30 18.56 17.90
CA PHE A 197 6.56 18.81 16.49
C PHE A 197 6.77 17.51 15.73
N VAL A 198 7.64 16.61 16.23
CA VAL A 198 7.92 15.32 15.58
C VAL A 198 6.64 14.53 15.36
N ALA A 199 5.79 14.40 16.38
CA ALA A 199 4.53 13.68 16.27
C ALA A 199 3.62 14.25 15.16
N ILE A 200 3.40 15.57 15.17
CA ILE A 200 2.51 16.25 14.19
C ILE A 200 3.11 16.20 12.79
N ALA A 201 4.42 16.40 12.64
CA ALA A 201 5.09 16.35 11.36
C ALA A 201 5.12 14.93 10.77
N CYS A 202 5.31 13.89 11.58
CA CYS A 202 5.18 12.50 11.14
C CYS A 202 3.77 12.19 10.64
N ILE A 203 2.72 12.60 11.37
CA ILE A 203 1.32 12.43 10.94
C ILE A 203 1.08 13.11 9.58
N ASN A 204 1.57 14.34 9.43
CA ASN A 204 1.46 15.07 8.17
C ASN A 204 2.21 14.41 7.02
N ILE A 205 3.40 13.84 7.28
CA ILE A 205 4.16 13.08 6.27
C ILE A 205 3.40 11.84 5.84
N VAL A 206 2.81 11.07 6.76
CA VAL A 206 1.97 9.89 6.40
C VAL A 206 0.82 10.31 5.51
N ASN A 207 0.04 11.32 5.93
CA ASN A 207 -1.10 11.80 5.18
C ASN A 207 -0.70 12.34 3.79
N ALA A 208 0.40 13.10 3.72
CA ALA A 208 0.91 13.66 2.49
C ALA A 208 1.47 12.60 1.53
N ALA A 209 2.18 11.59 2.03
CA ALA A 209 2.72 10.51 1.22
C ALA A 209 1.57 9.68 0.62
N ASN A 210 0.63 9.21 1.44
CA ASN A 210 -0.52 8.43 0.95
C ASN A 210 -1.39 9.23 -0.04
N ALA A 211 -1.66 10.51 0.25
CA ALA A 211 -2.36 11.37 -0.70
C ALA A 211 -1.57 11.59 -1.99
N GLY A 212 -0.26 11.84 -1.88
CA GLY A 212 0.62 12.01 -3.03
C GLY A 212 0.66 10.78 -3.93
N GLY A 213 0.65 9.58 -3.34
CA GLY A 213 0.66 8.33 -4.09
C GLY A 213 -0.63 8.06 -4.86
N ALA A 214 -1.78 8.53 -4.38
CA ALA A 214 -3.10 8.13 -4.90
C ALA A 214 -3.40 8.58 -6.35
N PHE A 215 -2.72 9.62 -6.87
CA PHE A 215 -2.98 10.15 -8.22
C PHE A 215 -1.96 9.67 -9.28
N SER A 216 -1.12 8.70 -8.95
CA SER A 216 -0.14 8.12 -9.87
C SER A 216 -0.05 6.61 -9.66
N PRO A 217 -0.05 5.79 -10.72
CA PRO A 217 0.06 4.34 -10.58
C PRO A 217 1.41 3.88 -10.00
N PHE A 218 2.43 4.74 -9.97
CA PHE A 218 3.73 4.44 -9.37
C PHE A 218 3.81 4.78 -7.87
N GLY A 219 2.81 5.47 -7.35
CA GLY A 219 2.93 6.07 -6.04
C GLY A 219 2.58 5.17 -4.86
N ASP A 220 1.60 4.28 -5.06
CA ASP A 220 1.24 3.23 -4.12
C ASP A 220 1.15 1.88 -4.85
N ILE A 221 1.38 0.80 -4.13
CA ILE A 221 1.18 -0.56 -4.65
C ILE A 221 -0.30 -0.74 -5.03
N THR A 222 -1.22 -0.16 -4.26
CA THR A 222 -2.66 -0.24 -4.57
C THR A 222 -3.03 0.44 -5.89
N THR A 223 -2.45 1.60 -6.19
CA THR A 223 -2.67 2.29 -7.48
C THR A 223 -2.03 1.54 -8.64
N LEU A 224 -0.87 0.93 -8.40
CA LEU A 224 -0.20 0.07 -9.38
C LEU A 224 -1.07 -1.13 -9.75
N MET A 225 -1.70 -1.77 -8.75
CA MET A 225 -2.56 -2.94 -8.96
C MET A 225 -3.77 -2.59 -9.83
N VAL A 226 -4.40 -1.42 -9.61
CA VAL A 226 -5.53 -0.96 -10.43
C VAL A 226 -5.10 -0.71 -11.88
N TRP A 227 -3.92 -0.13 -12.09
CA TRP A 227 -3.37 0.08 -13.44
C TRP A 227 -3.02 -1.24 -14.12
N GLN A 228 -2.34 -2.15 -13.42
CA GLN A 228 -1.96 -3.46 -13.96
C GLN A 228 -3.17 -4.38 -14.24
N ALA A 229 -4.28 -4.18 -13.51
CA ALA A 229 -5.55 -4.85 -13.78
C ALA A 229 -6.29 -4.25 -15.00
N GLY A 230 -5.83 -3.11 -15.54
CA GLY A 230 -6.41 -2.49 -16.74
C GLY A 230 -7.67 -1.66 -16.51
N HIS A 231 -8.03 -1.34 -15.26
CA HIS A 231 -9.24 -0.56 -14.96
C HIS A 231 -9.05 0.95 -15.13
N ILE A 232 -7.82 1.46 -15.08
CA ILE A 232 -7.51 2.88 -15.24
C ILE A 232 -6.18 3.00 -15.99
N GLU A 233 -6.14 3.77 -17.08
CA GLU A 233 -4.88 4.04 -17.79
C GLU A 233 -3.98 5.04 -17.04
N PHE A 234 -2.70 5.11 -17.38
CA PHE A 234 -1.71 5.93 -16.68
C PHE A 234 -2.14 7.41 -16.50
N PHE A 235 -2.62 8.06 -17.56
CA PHE A 235 -2.99 9.48 -17.52
C PHE A 235 -4.33 9.73 -16.81
N ASP A 236 -5.14 8.69 -16.68
CA ASP A 236 -6.47 8.75 -16.11
C ASP A 236 -6.48 8.74 -14.58
N PHE A 237 -5.32 8.58 -13.95
CA PHE A 237 -5.13 8.84 -12.52
C PHE A 237 -5.00 10.35 -12.20
N PHE A 238 -4.60 11.19 -13.14
CA PHE A 238 -4.39 12.63 -12.89
C PHE A 238 -5.62 13.44 -12.45
N PRO A 239 -6.87 13.08 -12.83
CA PRO A 239 -8.08 13.63 -12.21
C PRO A 239 -8.10 13.52 -10.68
N LEU A 240 -7.38 12.58 -10.06
CA LEU A 240 -7.24 12.46 -8.61
C LEU A 240 -6.30 13.49 -7.98
N PHE A 241 -5.53 14.25 -8.76
CA PHE A 241 -4.57 15.23 -8.23
C PHE A 241 -5.24 16.23 -7.27
N PHE A 242 -6.36 16.83 -7.67
CA PHE A 242 -7.05 17.81 -6.83
C PHE A 242 -7.71 17.19 -5.59
N PRO A 243 -8.46 16.08 -5.69
CA PRO A 243 -8.93 15.34 -4.52
C PRO A 243 -7.80 14.98 -3.53
N ALA A 244 -6.70 14.41 -4.03
CA ALA A 244 -5.53 14.04 -3.24
C ALA A 244 -4.88 15.26 -2.57
N LEU A 245 -4.69 16.35 -3.33
CA LEU A 245 -4.12 17.59 -2.80
C LEU A 245 -4.96 18.14 -1.65
N ILE A 246 -6.29 18.09 -1.76
CA ILE A 246 -7.20 18.52 -0.70
C ILE A 246 -7.15 17.59 0.52
N CYS A 247 -7.03 16.27 0.29
CA CYS A 247 -6.82 15.29 1.36
C CYS A 247 -5.57 15.62 2.19
N PHE A 248 -4.51 16.10 1.55
CA PHE A 248 -3.29 16.56 2.20
C PHE A 248 -3.46 17.94 2.87
N LEU A 249 -3.95 18.93 2.13
CA LEU A 249 -3.94 20.33 2.55
C LEU A 249 -4.86 20.59 3.73
N VAL A 250 -6.07 20.01 3.78
CA VAL A 250 -7.03 20.28 4.86
C VAL A 250 -6.45 19.92 6.23
N PRO A 251 -5.94 18.67 6.45
CA PRO A 251 -5.27 18.33 7.70
C PRO A 251 -4.01 19.14 7.95
N ALA A 252 -3.19 19.38 6.92
CA ALA A 252 -1.93 20.12 7.05
C ALA A 252 -2.16 21.56 7.54
N ILE A 253 -3.15 22.27 6.99
CA ILE A 253 -3.52 23.63 7.39
C ILE A 253 -3.90 23.64 8.87
N ILE A 254 -4.80 22.75 9.28
CA ILE A 254 -5.29 22.68 10.67
C ILE A 254 -4.13 22.35 11.63
N MET A 255 -3.32 21.33 11.32
CA MET A 255 -2.17 20.93 12.13
C MET A 255 -1.12 22.04 12.25
N SER A 256 -0.91 22.85 11.19
CA SER A 256 0.11 23.90 11.18
C SER A 256 -0.08 24.98 12.25
N PHE A 257 -1.33 25.22 12.68
CA PHE A 257 -1.64 26.16 13.76
C PHE A 257 -1.16 25.67 15.14
N PHE A 258 -0.95 24.36 15.31
CA PHE A 258 -0.48 23.75 16.55
C PHE A 258 1.05 23.66 16.65
N ILE A 259 1.76 24.16 15.63
CA ILE A 259 3.22 24.19 15.55
C ILE A 259 3.73 25.60 15.86
N VAL A 260 4.61 25.68 16.86
CA VAL A 260 5.27 26.93 17.26
C VAL A 260 6.41 27.24 16.30
N PRO A 261 6.45 28.43 15.67
CA PRO A 261 7.44 28.76 14.64
C PRO A 261 8.77 29.22 15.25
N HIS A 262 9.49 28.32 15.93
CA HIS A 262 10.87 28.58 16.37
C HIS A 262 11.88 27.94 15.41
N LYS A 263 13.14 28.37 15.47
CA LYS A 263 14.21 27.76 14.68
C LYS A 263 14.65 26.42 15.30
N PRO A 264 14.95 25.39 14.49
CA PRO A 264 15.58 24.17 14.98
C PRO A 264 17.01 24.45 15.46
N MET A 265 17.56 23.55 16.28
CA MET A 265 19.00 23.55 16.53
C MET A 265 19.74 23.29 15.21
N ALA A 266 20.82 24.02 14.97
CA ALA A 266 21.61 23.85 13.77
C ALA A 266 22.26 22.45 13.75
N ILE A 267 22.05 21.70 12.66
CA ILE A 267 22.78 20.47 12.38
C ILE A 267 23.87 20.81 11.37
N THR A 268 25.12 20.55 11.72
CA THR A 268 26.32 20.97 10.96
C THR A 268 26.84 19.93 9.96
N ASP A 269 26.35 18.68 10.02
CA ASP A 269 26.90 17.61 9.19
C ASP A 269 26.45 17.74 7.74
N LYS A 270 27.42 17.99 6.84
CA LYS A 270 27.19 18.09 5.40
C LYS A 270 27.41 16.73 4.72
N ILE A 271 26.33 15.99 4.47
CA ILE A 271 26.41 14.78 3.65
C ILE A 271 26.29 15.15 2.17
N LYS A 272 27.23 14.68 1.35
CA LYS A 272 27.21 14.82 -0.11
C LYS A 272 26.75 13.53 -0.76
N MET A 273 26.07 13.66 -1.89
CA MET A 273 25.75 12.52 -2.76
C MET A 273 27.04 11.85 -3.26
N LYS A 274 27.05 10.52 -3.30
CA LYS A 274 28.15 9.73 -3.89
C LYS A 274 28.17 9.88 -5.41
N ARG A 275 29.26 9.44 -6.04
CA ARG A 275 29.39 9.42 -7.50
C ARG A 275 28.28 8.57 -8.11
N GLY A 276 27.74 9.00 -9.26
CA GLY A 276 26.68 8.28 -9.96
C GLY A 276 25.26 8.52 -9.42
N ALA A 277 25.09 9.15 -8.25
CA ALA A 277 23.78 9.43 -7.65
C ALA A 277 22.81 10.13 -8.62
N LYS A 278 23.26 11.22 -9.27
CA LYS A 278 22.44 11.97 -10.25
C LYS A 278 22.09 11.13 -11.48
N THR A 279 23.00 10.27 -11.92
CA THR A 279 22.78 9.36 -13.05
C THR A 279 21.74 8.31 -12.68
N ILE A 280 21.79 7.76 -11.46
CA ILE A 280 20.81 6.79 -10.96
C ILE A 280 19.42 7.43 -10.84
N ILE A 281 19.32 8.68 -10.35
CA ILE A 281 18.05 9.42 -10.32
C ILE A 281 17.49 9.58 -11.75
N ALA A 282 18.31 10.02 -12.70
CA ALA A 282 17.89 10.19 -14.09
C ALA A 282 17.48 8.85 -14.73
N LEU A 283 18.20 7.76 -14.43
CA LEU A 283 17.84 6.42 -14.87
C LEU A 283 16.54 5.92 -14.25
N GLY A 284 16.26 6.21 -12.98
CA GLY A 284 14.99 5.86 -12.35
C GLY A 284 13.81 6.53 -13.07
N ILE A 285 13.93 7.82 -13.37
CA ILE A 285 12.92 8.56 -14.14
C ILE A 285 12.78 7.98 -15.56
N CYS A 286 13.90 7.66 -16.21
CA CYS A 286 13.90 7.01 -17.53
C CYS A 286 13.20 5.64 -17.48
N THR A 287 13.43 4.85 -16.43
CA THR A 287 12.80 3.54 -16.23
C THR A 287 11.30 3.62 -16.05
N ILE A 288 10.81 4.57 -15.24
CA ILE A 288 9.37 4.85 -15.11
C ILE A 288 8.79 5.26 -16.47
N THR A 289 9.49 6.15 -17.18
CA THR A 289 9.07 6.58 -18.53
C THR A 289 8.99 5.40 -19.50
N MET A 290 9.94 4.47 -19.45
CA MET A 290 9.93 3.24 -20.25
C MET A 290 8.77 2.31 -19.87
N ALA A 291 8.49 2.12 -18.58
CA ALA A 291 7.36 1.30 -18.12
C ALA A 291 6.03 1.82 -18.67
N VAL A 292 5.80 3.13 -18.57
CA VAL A 292 4.59 3.79 -19.15
C VAL A 292 4.59 3.69 -20.67
N SER A 293 5.73 3.91 -21.32
CA SER A 293 5.80 3.88 -22.79
C SER A 293 5.59 2.48 -23.37
N PHE A 294 6.06 1.44 -22.67
CA PHE A 294 5.88 0.05 -23.07
C PHE A 294 4.42 -0.35 -23.01
N GLU A 295 3.72 0.03 -21.94
CA GLU A 295 2.29 -0.23 -21.80
C GLU A 295 1.49 0.54 -22.85
N GLN A 296 1.63 1.87 -22.87
CA GLN A 296 0.76 2.75 -23.67
C GLN A 296 0.99 2.64 -25.17
N PHE A 297 2.25 2.53 -25.60
CA PHE A 297 2.60 2.62 -27.02
C PHE A 297 2.99 1.29 -27.64
N LEU A 298 3.42 0.30 -26.84
CA LEU A 298 3.87 -1.01 -27.34
C LEU A 298 2.92 -2.16 -26.96
N GLY A 299 1.95 -1.94 -26.06
CA GLY A 299 1.06 -3.00 -25.55
C GLY A 299 1.81 -4.08 -24.75
N LEU A 300 2.97 -3.72 -24.17
CA LEU A 300 3.78 -4.62 -23.36
C LEU A 300 3.57 -4.29 -21.87
N PRO A 301 3.39 -5.30 -21.00
CA PRO A 301 3.19 -5.09 -19.57
C PRO A 301 4.25 -4.18 -18.93
N PRO A 302 3.91 -3.36 -17.92
CA PRO A 302 4.83 -2.34 -17.39
C PRO A 302 6.10 -2.93 -16.78
N PHE A 303 6.02 -4.16 -16.25
CA PHE A 303 7.18 -4.85 -15.66
C PHE A 303 8.32 -5.03 -16.66
N MET A 304 8.03 -5.14 -17.97
CA MET A 304 9.05 -5.27 -19.01
C MET A 304 9.90 -4.00 -19.11
N GLY A 305 9.27 -2.82 -19.06
CA GLY A 305 9.97 -1.54 -19.03
C GLY A 305 10.79 -1.37 -17.74
N MET A 306 10.23 -1.78 -16.60
CA MET A 306 10.91 -1.75 -15.30
C MET A 306 12.16 -2.66 -15.27
N MET A 307 12.05 -3.89 -15.77
CA MET A 307 13.17 -4.84 -15.82
C MET A 307 14.25 -4.41 -16.82
N THR A 308 13.85 -3.81 -17.95
CA THR A 308 14.79 -3.18 -18.90
C THR A 308 15.56 -2.06 -18.22
N GLY A 309 14.87 -1.22 -17.45
CA GLY A 309 15.50 -0.19 -16.61
C GLY A 309 16.46 -0.76 -15.58
N MET A 310 16.08 -1.81 -14.85
CA MET A 310 16.97 -2.50 -13.92
C MET A 310 18.25 -3.00 -14.61
N ALA A 311 18.17 -3.53 -15.83
CA ALA A 311 19.36 -3.92 -16.59
C ALA A 311 20.27 -2.71 -16.89
N LEU A 312 19.70 -1.55 -17.25
CA LEU A 312 20.47 -0.30 -17.43
C LEU A 312 21.12 0.18 -16.12
N LEU A 313 20.45 0.01 -14.98
CA LEU A 313 21.02 0.28 -13.66
C LEU A 313 22.22 -0.65 -13.37
N MET A 314 22.10 -1.95 -13.65
CA MET A 314 23.19 -2.93 -13.50
C MET A 314 24.40 -2.58 -14.37
N ILE A 315 24.16 -2.20 -15.63
CA ILE A 315 25.22 -1.75 -16.55
C ILE A 315 25.88 -0.46 -16.01
N THR A 316 25.08 0.49 -15.52
CA THR A 316 25.59 1.73 -14.95
C THR A 316 26.42 1.48 -13.69
N ALA A 317 25.96 0.57 -12.82
CA ALA A 317 26.70 0.15 -11.64
C ALA A 317 28.05 -0.48 -12.01
N PHE A 318 28.10 -1.32 -13.05
CA PHE A 318 29.35 -1.87 -13.57
C PHE A 318 30.35 -0.76 -13.98
N PHE A 319 29.90 0.27 -14.69
CA PHE A 319 30.77 1.39 -15.06
C PHE A 319 31.19 2.24 -13.87
N ILE A 320 30.29 2.46 -12.89
CA ILE A 320 30.64 3.19 -11.65
C ILE A 320 31.73 2.42 -10.89
N ARG A 321 31.62 1.09 -10.75
CA ARG A 321 32.66 0.26 -10.13
C ARG A 321 33.99 0.33 -10.88
N LYS A 322 33.95 0.27 -12.22
CA LYS A 322 35.15 0.23 -13.07
C LYS A 322 35.94 1.55 -13.08
N VAL A 323 35.23 2.69 -13.04
CA VAL A 323 35.83 4.04 -13.15
C VAL A 323 35.88 4.77 -11.79
N GLY A 324 35.25 4.20 -10.76
CA GLY A 324 35.12 4.78 -9.42
C GLY A 324 36.37 4.67 -8.56
N ALA A 325 36.33 5.34 -7.41
CA ALA A 325 37.39 5.22 -6.39
C ALA A 325 37.23 3.89 -5.63
N SER A 326 38.18 3.55 -4.73
CA SER A 326 38.07 2.32 -3.91
C SER A 326 36.73 2.19 -3.18
N ALA A 327 36.13 3.30 -2.75
CA ALA A 327 34.82 3.32 -2.08
C ALA A 327 33.61 2.99 -2.98
N ASP A 328 33.79 2.94 -4.31
CA ASP A 328 32.75 2.59 -5.28
C ASP A 328 32.81 1.12 -5.73
N LYS A 329 33.87 0.38 -5.34
CA LYS A 329 34.10 -0.99 -5.81
C LYS A 329 33.06 -1.98 -5.31
N ASP A 330 32.47 -1.70 -4.14
CA ASP A 330 31.49 -2.56 -3.48
C ASP A 330 30.05 -2.25 -3.91
N PHE A 331 29.84 -1.32 -4.86
CA PHE A 331 28.48 -1.03 -5.34
C PHE A 331 27.98 -2.13 -6.27
N ASP A 332 27.25 -3.10 -5.72
CA ASP A 332 26.60 -4.15 -6.50
C ASP A 332 25.08 -4.16 -6.42
N VAL A 333 24.45 -4.08 -7.58
CA VAL A 333 22.99 -4.07 -7.70
C VAL A 333 22.40 -5.41 -7.27
N LEU A 334 23.10 -6.53 -7.49
CA LEU A 334 22.64 -7.83 -7.01
C LEU A 334 22.67 -7.93 -5.48
N GLU A 335 23.61 -7.25 -4.82
CA GLU A 335 23.60 -7.14 -3.36
C GLU A 335 22.44 -6.26 -2.88
N LEU A 336 22.11 -5.17 -3.59
CA LEU A 336 20.90 -4.38 -3.30
C LEU A 336 19.63 -5.21 -3.46
N VAL A 337 19.54 -6.04 -4.50
CA VAL A 337 18.43 -6.99 -4.72
C VAL A 337 18.37 -8.03 -3.59
N ALA A 338 19.50 -8.56 -3.15
CA ALA A 338 19.55 -9.51 -2.05
C ALA A 338 19.05 -8.90 -0.73
N ASN A 339 19.26 -7.60 -0.55
CA ASN A 339 18.80 -6.83 0.61
C ASN A 339 17.43 -6.17 0.42
N ALA A 340 16.72 -6.45 -0.68
CA ALA A 340 15.37 -5.95 -0.91
C ALA A 340 14.39 -6.47 0.16
N GLU A 341 13.21 -5.84 0.23
CA GLU A 341 12.15 -6.22 1.18
C GLU A 341 11.44 -7.52 0.77
N TRP A 342 12.15 -8.64 0.76
CA TRP A 342 11.61 -9.97 0.44
C TRP A 342 10.43 -10.37 1.30
N ASP A 343 10.39 -9.90 2.55
CA ASP A 343 9.25 -10.14 3.44
C ASP A 343 7.97 -9.52 2.89
N THR A 344 8.06 -8.33 2.30
CA THR A 344 6.94 -7.62 1.66
C THR A 344 6.49 -8.36 0.40
N LEU A 345 7.41 -8.81 -0.45
CA LEU A 345 7.08 -9.59 -1.66
C LEU A 345 6.38 -10.92 -1.33
N LEU A 346 6.91 -11.66 -0.36
CA LEU A 346 6.34 -12.93 0.09
C LEU A 346 4.99 -12.74 0.80
N PHE A 347 4.80 -11.63 1.49
CA PHE A 347 3.51 -11.24 2.05
C PHE A 347 2.47 -11.05 0.93
N PHE A 348 2.81 -10.37 -0.17
CA PHE A 348 1.90 -10.21 -1.31
C PHE A 348 1.55 -11.51 -1.98
N PHE A 349 2.53 -12.42 -2.16
CA PHE A 349 2.23 -13.77 -2.62
C PHE A 349 1.17 -14.42 -1.73
N GLY A 350 1.37 -14.40 -0.41
CA GLY A 350 0.42 -14.99 0.53
C GLY A 350 -0.98 -14.37 0.41
N VAL A 351 -1.08 -13.04 0.32
CA VAL A 351 -2.37 -12.33 0.21
C VAL A 351 -3.06 -12.67 -1.10
N ILE A 352 -2.36 -12.56 -2.23
CA ILE A 352 -2.88 -12.82 -3.57
C ILE A 352 -3.43 -14.23 -3.67
N PHE A 353 -2.65 -15.23 -3.25
CA PHE A 353 -3.09 -16.62 -3.31
C PHE A 353 -4.18 -16.95 -2.29
N SER A 354 -4.19 -16.32 -1.11
CA SER A 354 -5.27 -16.55 -0.14
C SER A 354 -6.60 -15.99 -0.64
N VAL A 355 -6.59 -14.73 -1.11
CA VAL A 355 -7.80 -14.09 -1.66
C VAL A 355 -8.22 -14.76 -2.95
N GLY A 356 -7.29 -15.10 -3.84
CA GLY A 356 -7.59 -15.88 -5.05
C GLY A 356 -8.23 -17.24 -4.75
N GLY A 357 -7.80 -17.91 -3.68
CA GLY A 357 -8.46 -19.12 -3.18
C GLY A 357 -9.89 -18.87 -2.69
N LEU A 358 -10.14 -17.79 -1.94
CA LEU A 358 -11.49 -17.40 -1.53
C LEU A 358 -12.37 -16.98 -2.71
N THR A 359 -11.79 -16.36 -3.74
CA THR A 359 -12.48 -16.02 -4.99
C THR A 359 -12.89 -17.28 -5.72
N TYR A 360 -11.99 -18.26 -5.81
CA TYR A 360 -12.27 -19.57 -6.40
C TYR A 360 -13.42 -20.31 -5.69
N LEU A 361 -13.50 -20.18 -4.36
CA LEU A 361 -14.59 -20.74 -3.55
C LEU A 361 -15.93 -20.00 -3.71
N GLY A 362 -15.97 -18.83 -4.36
CA GLY A 362 -17.18 -18.04 -4.59
C GLY A 362 -17.49 -16.99 -3.51
N TYR A 363 -16.64 -16.83 -2.49
CA TYR A 363 -16.92 -15.86 -1.42
C TYR A 363 -16.84 -14.40 -1.88
N LEU A 364 -15.92 -14.09 -2.81
CA LEU A 364 -15.78 -12.73 -3.33
C LEU A 364 -16.94 -12.36 -4.25
N GLU A 365 -17.50 -13.31 -5.00
CA GLU A 365 -18.72 -13.09 -5.81
C GLU A 365 -19.93 -12.73 -4.94
N LEU A 366 -20.09 -13.44 -3.83
CA LEU A 366 -21.13 -13.19 -2.84
C LEU A 366 -20.95 -11.84 -2.13
N LEU A 367 -19.71 -11.47 -1.81
CA LEU A 367 -19.38 -10.14 -1.29
C LEU A 367 -19.67 -9.05 -2.33
N SER A 368 -19.28 -9.26 -3.58
CA SER A 368 -19.46 -8.30 -4.68
C SER A 368 -20.94 -7.99 -4.91
N SER A 369 -21.77 -9.03 -5.04
CA SER A 369 -23.22 -8.89 -5.21
C SER A 369 -23.88 -8.16 -4.03
N THR A 370 -23.46 -8.44 -2.80
CA THR A 370 -24.00 -7.78 -1.60
C THR A 370 -23.55 -6.31 -1.52
N MET A 371 -22.27 -6.04 -1.72
CA MET A 371 -21.68 -4.73 -1.51
C MET A 371 -21.91 -3.79 -2.69
N TYR A 372 -21.53 -4.21 -3.90
CA TYR A 372 -21.63 -3.39 -5.10
C TYR A 372 -23.02 -3.48 -5.74
N GLY A 373 -23.63 -4.67 -5.78
CA GLY A 373 -25.00 -4.85 -6.28
C GLY A 373 -26.07 -4.35 -5.30
N GLY A 374 -25.88 -4.58 -4.00
CA GLY A 374 -26.86 -4.22 -2.96
C GLY A 374 -26.71 -2.77 -2.46
N TYR A 375 -25.58 -2.43 -1.84
CA TYR A 375 -25.36 -1.08 -1.29
C TYR A 375 -24.94 -0.04 -2.34
N GLY A 376 -24.48 -0.47 -3.51
CA GLY A 376 -24.00 0.39 -4.58
C GLY A 376 -22.52 0.77 -4.44
N ALA A 377 -21.86 0.96 -5.59
CA ALA A 377 -20.42 1.23 -5.67
C ALA A 377 -19.97 2.42 -4.82
N THR A 378 -20.70 3.54 -4.81
CA THR A 378 -20.29 4.74 -4.08
C THR A 378 -20.18 4.50 -2.57
N ILE A 379 -21.21 3.90 -1.97
CA ILE A 379 -21.23 3.64 -0.52
C ILE A 379 -20.12 2.66 -0.16
N THR A 380 -19.99 1.60 -0.97
CA THR A 380 -18.97 0.57 -0.80
C THR A 380 -17.56 1.15 -0.91
N ASN A 381 -17.26 1.91 -1.95
CA ASN A 381 -15.94 2.51 -2.17
C ASN A 381 -15.53 3.45 -1.04
N ILE A 382 -16.46 4.24 -0.50
CA ILE A 382 -16.22 5.08 0.67
C ILE A 382 -16.00 4.23 1.92
N ALA A 383 -16.79 3.18 2.13
CA ALA A 383 -16.66 2.27 3.26
C ALA A 383 -15.33 1.49 3.24
N MET A 384 -14.87 1.07 2.06
CA MET A 384 -13.59 0.36 1.90
C MET A 384 -12.39 1.25 2.27
N GLY A 385 -12.47 2.56 2.02
CA GLY A 385 -11.46 3.49 2.54
C GLY A 385 -11.41 3.56 4.07
N PHE A 386 -12.56 3.44 4.76
CA PHE A 386 -12.57 3.29 6.22
C PHE A 386 -12.02 1.94 6.67
N ALA A 387 -12.35 0.85 5.96
CA ALA A 387 -11.78 -0.46 6.24
C ALA A 387 -10.24 -0.43 6.12
N SER A 388 -9.72 0.31 5.14
CA SER A 388 -8.29 0.53 4.93
C SER A 388 -7.60 1.32 6.06
N ALA A 389 -8.33 1.98 6.96
CA ALA A 389 -7.72 2.56 8.16
C ALA A 389 -7.26 1.48 9.15
N ILE A 390 -7.87 0.30 9.08
CA ILE A 390 -7.71 -0.78 10.06
C ILE A 390 -6.91 -1.95 9.44
N ILE A 391 -7.20 -2.23 8.19
CA ILE A 391 -6.61 -3.29 7.36
C ILE A 391 -5.66 -2.58 6.39
N ASP A 392 -4.47 -3.13 6.15
CA ASP A 392 -3.56 -2.58 5.15
C ASP A 392 -4.28 -2.44 3.79
N ASN A 393 -3.96 -1.39 3.03
CA ASN A 393 -4.70 -1.03 1.83
C ASN A 393 -4.54 -2.06 0.70
N ILE A 394 -3.45 -2.84 0.71
CA ILE A 394 -3.13 -3.84 -0.32
C ILE A 394 -4.12 -5.03 -0.33
N PRO A 395 -4.34 -5.76 0.78
CA PRO A 395 -5.39 -6.79 0.84
C PRO A 395 -6.79 -6.27 0.47
N VAL A 396 -7.12 -5.05 0.89
CA VAL A 396 -8.40 -4.41 0.57
C VAL A 396 -8.55 -4.21 -0.94
N MET A 397 -7.56 -3.57 -1.57
CA MET A 397 -7.60 -3.32 -3.01
C MET A 397 -7.58 -4.63 -3.81
N PHE A 398 -6.77 -5.61 -3.41
CA PHE A 398 -6.73 -6.90 -4.10
C PHE A 398 -8.08 -7.63 -4.04
N ALA A 399 -8.77 -7.59 -2.89
CA ALA A 399 -10.11 -8.15 -2.78
C ALA A 399 -11.11 -7.46 -3.72
N ILE A 400 -11.03 -6.13 -3.87
CA ILE A 400 -11.90 -5.36 -4.77
C ILE A 400 -11.63 -5.72 -6.24
N LEU A 401 -10.35 -5.80 -6.63
CA LEU A 401 -9.96 -6.25 -7.97
C LEU A 401 -10.40 -7.69 -8.24
N SER A 402 -10.27 -8.57 -7.25
CA SER A 402 -10.72 -9.97 -7.36
C SER A 402 -12.24 -10.10 -7.44
N MET A 403 -12.99 -9.19 -6.82
CA MET A 403 -14.45 -9.11 -6.96
C MET A 403 -14.86 -8.61 -8.35
N ASN A 404 -13.98 -7.88 -9.04
CA ASN A 404 -14.17 -7.25 -10.33
C ASN A 404 -15.59 -6.67 -10.53
N PRO A 405 -16.05 -5.77 -9.64
CA PRO A 405 -17.38 -5.19 -9.74
C PRO A 405 -17.49 -4.30 -10.98
N ASP A 406 -18.64 -4.33 -11.63
CA ASP A 406 -18.93 -3.48 -12.77
C ASP A 406 -19.06 -2.02 -12.31
N MET A 407 -18.08 -1.19 -12.68
CA MET A 407 -17.88 0.16 -12.20
C MET A 407 -17.31 1.03 -13.32
N ASP A 408 -17.83 2.24 -13.44
CA ASP A 408 -17.25 3.26 -14.31
C ASP A 408 -15.90 3.77 -13.79
N GLN A 409 -15.19 4.48 -14.65
CA GLN A 409 -13.91 5.12 -14.33
C GLN A 409 -14.01 6.04 -13.10
N PHE A 410 -15.16 6.71 -12.90
CA PHE A 410 -15.38 7.56 -11.73
C PHE A 410 -15.33 6.77 -10.41
N GLN A 411 -15.95 5.59 -10.36
CA GLN A 411 -15.96 4.72 -9.20
C GLN A 411 -14.61 4.03 -9.00
N TRP A 412 -13.92 3.62 -10.07
CA TRP A 412 -12.55 3.11 -9.97
C TRP A 412 -11.60 4.15 -9.38
N LEU A 413 -11.66 5.40 -9.86
CA LEU A 413 -10.89 6.50 -9.27
C LEU A 413 -11.30 6.77 -7.82
N LEU A 414 -12.60 6.68 -7.48
CA LEU A 414 -13.07 6.87 -6.11
C LEU A 414 -12.47 5.82 -5.17
N VAL A 415 -12.49 4.53 -5.53
CA VAL A 415 -11.94 3.47 -4.68
C VAL A 415 -10.42 3.54 -4.59
N THR A 416 -9.74 3.92 -5.67
CA THR A 416 -8.30 4.20 -5.66
C THR A 416 -7.97 5.31 -4.66
N LEU A 417 -8.72 6.41 -4.70
CA LEU A 417 -8.53 7.52 -3.77
C LEU A 417 -8.83 7.12 -2.33
N THR A 418 -10.00 6.52 -2.06
CA THR A 418 -10.46 6.22 -0.71
C THR A 418 -9.60 5.16 -0.03
N CYS A 419 -9.23 4.09 -0.74
CA CYS A 419 -8.31 3.08 -0.20
C CYS A 419 -6.88 3.60 -0.06
N GLY A 420 -6.39 4.41 -1.03
CA GLY A 420 -5.05 4.99 -0.95
C GLY A 420 -4.87 5.93 0.25
N VAL A 421 -5.85 6.81 0.50
CA VAL A 421 -5.76 7.81 1.57
C VAL A 421 -6.33 7.32 2.90
N GLY A 422 -7.22 6.32 2.89
CA GLY A 422 -7.92 5.80 4.06
C GLY A 422 -6.99 5.28 5.16
N GLY A 423 -5.89 4.63 4.77
CA GLY A 423 -4.81 4.18 5.66
C GLY A 423 -4.15 5.29 6.49
N SER A 424 -4.33 6.57 6.12
CA SER A 424 -3.81 7.70 6.89
C SER A 424 -4.61 8.00 8.15
N MET A 425 -5.84 7.48 8.30
CA MET A 425 -6.70 7.82 9.46
C MET A 425 -6.18 7.21 10.77
N LEU A 426 -5.47 6.09 10.71
CA LEU A 426 -4.84 5.43 11.85
C LEU A 426 -3.38 5.11 11.49
N SER A 427 -2.45 5.24 12.44
CA SER A 427 -1.03 5.01 12.18
C SER A 427 -0.69 3.56 11.77
N ILE A 428 -1.59 2.61 12.00
CA ILE A 428 -1.43 1.20 11.63
C ILE A 428 -2.09 0.85 10.29
N GLY A 429 -2.87 1.77 9.72
CA GLY A 429 -3.60 1.56 8.46
C GLY A 429 -2.72 1.68 7.21
N SER A 430 -1.44 2.04 7.36
CA SER A 430 -0.50 2.09 6.24
C SER A 430 0.91 1.72 6.66
N ALA A 431 1.67 1.14 5.71
CA ALA A 431 3.09 0.83 5.89
C ALA A 431 3.91 2.06 6.30
N ALA A 432 3.63 3.22 5.69
CA ALA A 432 4.24 4.50 6.04
C ALA A 432 4.03 4.88 7.51
N GLY A 433 2.80 4.69 8.02
CA GLY A 433 2.45 4.94 9.41
C GLY A 433 3.22 4.02 10.37
N VAL A 434 3.21 2.71 10.11
CA VAL A 434 3.90 1.71 10.95
C VAL A 434 5.41 1.95 10.97
N ALA A 435 6.00 2.22 9.81
CA ALA A 435 7.44 2.46 9.69
C ALA A 435 7.89 3.72 10.44
N LEU A 436 7.14 4.82 10.33
CA LEU A 436 7.44 6.02 11.09
C LEU A 436 7.28 5.81 12.59
N MET A 437 6.33 4.99 13.06
CA MET A 437 6.26 4.63 14.49
C MET A 437 7.51 3.85 14.93
N GLY A 438 8.04 3.01 14.04
CA GLY A 438 9.29 2.29 14.24
C GLY A 438 10.52 3.19 14.33
N VAL A 439 10.62 4.22 13.49
CA VAL A 439 11.75 5.16 13.45
C VAL A 439 11.66 6.23 14.55
N ALA A 440 10.47 6.78 14.78
CA ALA A 440 10.22 7.84 15.75
C ALA A 440 9.71 7.30 17.09
N ARG A 441 10.26 6.14 17.53
CA ARG A 441 9.88 5.46 18.78
C ARG A 441 9.84 6.41 19.97
N GLY A 442 8.72 6.39 20.68
CA GLY A 442 8.47 7.23 21.85
C GLY A 442 8.06 8.67 21.54
N LYS A 443 8.14 9.13 20.28
CA LYS A 443 7.70 10.47 19.86
C LYS A 443 6.43 10.41 19.01
N TYR A 444 6.41 9.56 18.00
CA TYR A 444 5.23 9.27 17.19
C TYR A 444 4.64 7.92 17.64
N THR A 445 3.38 7.93 18.05
CA THR A 445 2.69 6.78 18.65
C THR A 445 1.28 6.67 18.10
N PHE A 446 0.69 5.48 18.14
CA PHE A 446 -0.69 5.25 17.73
C PHE A 446 -1.69 6.22 18.39
N PHE A 447 -1.62 6.39 19.72
CA PHE A 447 -2.52 7.32 20.41
C PHE A 447 -2.23 8.79 20.09
N GLY A 448 -0.97 9.13 19.81
CA GLY A 448 -0.61 10.46 19.32
C GLY A 448 -1.26 10.75 17.95
N HIS A 449 -1.22 9.77 17.05
CA HIS A 449 -1.87 9.82 15.75
C HIS A 449 -3.40 9.88 15.88
N LEU A 450 -3.98 9.01 16.71
CA LEU A 450 -5.43 8.89 16.90
C LEU A 450 -6.09 10.21 17.34
N LYS A 451 -5.38 11.06 18.10
CA LYS A 451 -5.86 12.41 18.45
C LYS A 451 -6.10 13.31 17.24
N TRP A 452 -5.39 13.06 16.14
CA TRP A 452 -5.51 13.79 14.88
C TRP A 452 -6.36 13.07 13.84
N ALA A 453 -6.80 11.83 14.10
CA ALA A 453 -7.68 11.08 13.21
C ALA A 453 -8.94 11.87 12.78
N PRO A 454 -9.63 12.65 13.65
CA PRO A 454 -10.76 13.46 13.20
C PRO A 454 -10.38 14.53 12.17
N VAL A 455 -9.18 15.11 12.29
CA VAL A 455 -8.67 16.12 11.34
C VAL A 455 -8.31 15.47 10.01
N ILE A 456 -7.73 14.26 10.04
CA ILE A 456 -7.43 13.48 8.83
C ILE A 456 -8.73 13.03 8.15
N LEU A 457 -9.73 12.62 8.94
CA LEU A 457 -11.06 12.26 8.45
C LEU A 457 -11.76 13.44 7.74
N LEU A 458 -11.57 14.67 8.22
CA LEU A 458 -12.03 15.86 7.49
C LEU A 458 -11.35 16.00 6.13
N GLY A 459 -10.04 15.71 6.05
CA GLY A 459 -9.30 15.65 4.78
C GLY A 459 -9.87 14.58 3.84
N TYR A 460 -10.10 13.37 4.35
CA TYR A 460 -10.71 12.25 3.62
C TYR A 460 -12.09 12.62 3.05
N GLY A 461 -12.98 13.17 3.87
CA GLY A 461 -14.30 13.63 3.42
C GLY A 461 -14.22 14.76 2.40
N ALA A 462 -13.32 15.73 2.61
CA ALA A 462 -13.12 16.82 1.65
C ALA A 462 -12.59 16.33 0.30
N ALA A 463 -11.69 15.34 0.29
CA ALA A 463 -11.18 14.73 -0.92
C ALA A 463 -12.30 14.04 -1.72
N ILE A 464 -13.18 13.28 -1.05
CA ILE A 464 -14.36 12.68 -1.69
C ILE A 464 -15.24 13.76 -2.30
N VAL A 465 -15.60 14.80 -1.55
CA VAL A 465 -16.43 15.89 -2.07
C VAL A 465 -15.80 16.52 -3.32
N VAL A 466 -14.48 16.76 -3.30
CA VAL A 466 -13.77 17.32 -4.46
C VAL A 466 -13.75 16.37 -5.65
N HIS A 467 -13.63 15.06 -5.42
CA HIS A 467 -13.76 14.05 -6.48
C HIS A 467 -15.12 14.14 -7.16
N PHE A 468 -16.21 14.19 -6.39
CA PHE A 468 -17.56 14.37 -6.93
C PHE A 468 -17.74 15.69 -7.69
N LEU A 469 -17.12 16.78 -7.23
CA LEU A 469 -17.24 18.09 -7.87
C LEU A 469 -16.46 18.18 -9.19
N VAL A 470 -15.22 17.70 -9.22
CA VAL A 470 -14.29 17.91 -10.34
C VAL A 470 -14.35 16.79 -11.37
N ASN A 471 -14.69 15.57 -10.94
CA ASN A 471 -14.60 14.37 -11.77
C ASN A 471 -15.97 13.79 -12.17
N SER A 472 -17.08 14.45 -11.83
CA SER A 472 -18.45 14.00 -12.20
C SER A 472 -18.66 13.74 -13.70
N LYS A 473 -17.87 14.36 -14.57
CA LYS A 473 -17.87 14.09 -16.02
C LYS A 473 -17.42 12.68 -16.41
N LEU A 474 -16.77 11.96 -15.50
CA LEU A 474 -16.30 10.59 -15.69
C LEU A 474 -17.37 9.55 -15.32
N ILE A 475 -18.54 9.99 -14.83
CA ILE A 475 -19.66 9.10 -14.53
C ILE A 475 -20.17 8.50 -15.85
N GLY A 476 -20.21 7.17 -15.92
CA GLY A 476 -20.59 6.41 -17.10
C GLY A 476 -19.51 6.34 -18.21
N VAL A 477 -18.26 6.73 -17.93
CA VAL A 477 -17.12 6.46 -18.81
C VAL A 477 -16.52 5.11 -18.41
N GLU A 478 -16.40 4.19 -19.37
CA GLU A 478 -15.75 2.89 -19.15
C GLU A 478 -14.23 3.00 -19.03
#